data_AF-A0A2V5KXH9-F1
#
_entry.id   AF-A0A2V5KXH9-F1
#
_cell.length_a   1.000
_cell.length_b   1.000
_cell.length_c   1.000
_cell.angle_alpha   90.00
_cell.angle_beta   90.00
_cell.angle_gamma   90.00
#
_symmetry.space_group_name_H-M   'P 1'
#
loop_
_entity.id
_entity.type
_entity.pdbx_description
1 polymer ?
#
loop_
_entity_poly.entity_id
_entity_poly.type
_entity_poly.pdbx_seq_one_letter_code
_entity_poly.pdbx_strand_id
1 'polypeptide(L)'
;MFAIVLAIACFVGVWWGLQRHSAVVRGIYWLAKTHSIAAESAPVPEFSASDNQIQEVRERWQDFEQKTRAAQPAEIELTANDINALIAANRHARGKAFVSIEGDKLRVQASVPLGEILSRPGYYFNGDVTAEFKSPESLENPQLNRVVVNGEQVPSDLLNWKYRSRRLGDYVADYRNEHNVGTIEVRDGKVILRSRTE
;
A
#
# COMPACT_ATOMS: atom_id res chain seq x y z
N MET A 1 0.63 -9.16 -2.19
CA MET A 1 1.99 -8.79 -2.65
C MET A 1 2.25 -7.30 -2.43
N PHE A 2 1.35 -6.39 -2.81
CA PHE A 2 1.48 -4.95 -2.49
C PHE A 2 1.57 -4.63 -0.98
N ALA A 3 0.73 -5.27 -0.15
CA ALA A 3 0.82 -5.16 1.31
C ALA A 3 2.11 -5.77 1.88
N ILE A 4 2.72 -6.72 1.17
CA ILE A 4 3.99 -7.36 1.55
C ILE A 4 5.17 -6.44 1.20
N VAL A 5 5.10 -5.66 0.12
CA VAL A 5 6.12 -4.65 -0.23
C VAL A 5 6.09 -3.47 0.76
N LEU A 6 4.90 -3.01 1.16
CA LEU A 6 4.73 -2.00 2.23
C LEU A 6 5.17 -2.51 3.61
N ALA A 7 4.87 -3.78 3.93
CA ALA A 7 5.31 -4.41 5.17
C ALA A 7 6.84 -4.67 5.19
N ILE A 8 7.45 -5.12 4.09
CA ILE A 8 8.90 -5.34 3.98
C ILE A 8 9.66 -4.00 4.02
N ALA A 9 9.12 -2.94 3.42
CA ALA A 9 9.69 -1.58 3.53
C ALA A 9 9.73 -1.08 4.98
N CYS A 10 8.73 -1.43 5.79
CA CYS A 10 8.72 -1.11 7.23
C CYS A 10 9.67 -2.00 8.04
N PHE A 11 9.92 -3.25 7.61
CA PHE A 11 10.55 -4.27 8.44
C PHE A 11 12.05 -4.41 8.27
N VAL A 12 12.56 -4.41 7.03
CA VAL A 12 14.01 -4.50 6.82
C VAL A 12 14.71 -3.18 7.11
N GLY A 13 13.92 -2.10 7.17
CA GLY A 13 14.32 -0.79 7.64
C GLY A 13 14.64 -0.72 9.13
N VAL A 14 14.30 -1.69 9.98
CA VAL A 14 14.51 -1.56 11.44
C VAL A 14 15.76 -2.30 11.94
N TRP A 15 16.17 -3.39 11.28
CA TRP A 15 17.18 -4.30 11.85
C TRP A 15 18.65 -3.94 11.57
N TRP A 16 18.96 -3.11 10.57
CA TRP A 16 20.36 -2.94 10.11
C TRP A 16 20.91 -1.52 10.00
N GLY A 17 20.12 -0.49 10.31
CA GLY A 17 20.59 0.89 10.22
C GLY A 17 20.97 1.54 11.53
N LEU A 18 21.27 0.73 12.54
CA LEU A 18 21.86 1.19 13.79
C LEU A 18 23.31 1.70 13.64
N GLN A 19 23.93 1.68 12.45
CA GLN A 19 25.36 2.02 12.32
C GLN A 19 25.82 3.09 11.32
N ARG A 20 24.99 3.71 10.46
CA ARG A 20 25.38 4.90 9.66
C ARG A 20 24.20 5.45 8.84
N HIS A 21 24.18 6.76 8.58
CA HIS A 21 23.20 7.56 7.79
C HIS A 21 22.34 6.76 6.77
N SER A 22 21.27 6.12 7.22
CA SER A 22 20.48 5.17 6.43
C SER A 22 18.98 5.45 6.57
N ALA A 23 18.18 5.09 5.55
CA ALA A 23 16.71 5.19 5.56
C ALA A 23 16.07 4.57 6.81
N VAL A 24 16.77 3.62 7.43
CA VAL A 24 16.42 3.01 8.71
C VAL A 24 16.26 4.00 9.84
N VAL A 25 17.25 4.86 10.09
CA VAL A 25 17.21 5.80 11.22
C VAL A 25 16.09 6.81 11.00
N ARG A 26 15.95 7.31 9.76
CA ARG A 26 14.86 8.18 9.36
C ARG A 26 13.50 7.49 9.48
N GLY A 27 13.43 6.21 9.11
CA GLY A 27 12.26 5.36 9.22
C GLY A 27 11.85 5.10 10.67
N ILE A 28 12.79 4.76 11.56
CA ILE A 28 12.52 4.57 13.00
C ILE A 28 11.99 5.86 13.62
N TYR A 29 12.65 6.99 13.34
CA TYR A 29 12.18 8.30 13.80
C TYR A 29 10.76 8.59 13.29
N TRP A 30 10.49 8.32 12.01
CA TRP A 30 9.20 8.56 11.41
C TRP A 30 8.11 7.64 11.99
N LEU A 31 8.40 6.35 12.18
CA LEU A 31 7.50 5.38 12.84
C LEU A 31 7.18 5.76 14.29
N ALA A 32 8.16 6.31 15.01
CA ALA A 32 7.95 6.84 16.35
C ALA A 32 7.06 8.10 16.31
N LYS A 33 7.31 9.00 15.36
CA LYS A 33 6.51 10.23 15.15
C LYS A 33 5.06 9.91 14.78
N THR A 34 4.83 8.91 13.94
CA THR A 34 3.50 8.47 13.53
C THR A 34 2.83 7.57 14.57
N HIS A 35 3.49 7.23 15.67
CA HIS A 35 3.02 6.24 16.65
C HIS A 35 2.56 4.91 16.01
N SER A 36 3.21 4.51 14.91
CA SER A 36 2.79 3.34 14.13
C SER A 36 3.15 2.00 14.77
N ILE A 37 3.91 1.99 15.87
CA ILE A 37 4.21 0.78 16.64
C ILE A 37 3.60 0.93 18.03
N ALA A 38 2.70 0.01 18.39
CA ALA A 38 2.04 -0.01 19.69
C ALA A 38 1.97 -1.44 20.25
N ALA A 39 1.78 -1.57 21.56
CA ALA A 39 1.53 -2.86 22.21
C ALA A 39 0.11 -3.40 21.91
N GLU A 40 -0.81 -2.53 21.52
CA GLU A 40 -2.20 -2.84 21.22
C GLU A 40 -2.51 -2.71 19.73
N SER A 41 -3.41 -3.55 19.23
CA SER A 41 -3.93 -3.45 17.87
C SER A 41 -4.86 -2.24 17.74
N ALA A 42 -4.71 -1.47 16.66
CA ALA A 42 -5.72 -0.49 16.29
C ALA A 42 -6.97 -1.19 15.74
N PRO A 43 -8.18 -0.65 15.98
CA PRO A 43 -9.41 -1.20 15.40
C PRO A 43 -9.35 -1.08 13.87
N VAL A 44 -9.48 -2.22 13.19
CA VAL A 44 -9.65 -2.31 11.75
C VAL A 44 -11.10 -2.73 11.48
N PRO A 45 -11.87 -1.98 10.68
CA PRO A 45 -13.23 -2.35 10.35
C PRO A 45 -13.30 -3.76 9.74
N GLU A 46 -14.29 -4.53 10.16
CA GLU A 46 -14.55 -5.84 9.59
C GLU A 46 -15.27 -5.70 8.25
N PHE A 47 -14.88 -6.55 7.29
CA PHE A 47 -15.55 -6.69 6.01
C PHE A 47 -15.77 -8.16 5.72
N SER A 48 -17.01 -8.51 5.40
CA SER A 48 -17.37 -9.83 4.93
C SER A 48 -17.83 -9.72 3.49
N ALA A 49 -17.19 -10.48 2.60
CA ALA A 49 -17.60 -10.61 1.22
C ALA A 49 -18.09 -12.03 0.96
N SER A 50 -19.11 -12.14 0.10
CA SER A 50 -19.54 -13.44 -0.42
C SER A 50 -18.51 -14.03 -1.38
N ASP A 51 -18.52 -15.35 -1.53
CA ASP A 51 -17.64 -16.04 -2.49
C ASP A 51 -17.85 -15.55 -3.93
N ASN A 52 -19.10 -15.23 -4.29
CA ASN A 52 -19.44 -14.66 -5.60
C ASN A 52 -18.76 -13.30 -5.82
N GLN A 53 -18.82 -12.39 -4.84
CA GLN A 53 -18.15 -11.08 -4.93
C GLN A 53 -16.64 -11.23 -5.04
N ILE A 54 -16.05 -12.14 -4.27
CA ILE A 54 -14.60 -12.43 -4.33
C ILE A 54 -14.22 -12.97 -5.71
N GLN A 55 -15.01 -13.87 -6.26
CA GLN A 55 -14.73 -14.49 -7.55
C GLN A 55 -14.85 -13.46 -8.69
N GLU A 56 -15.91 -12.66 -8.70
CA GLU A 56 -16.13 -11.61 -9.71
C GLU A 56 -14.97 -10.60 -9.74
N VAL A 57 -14.54 -10.07 -8.59
CA VAL A 57 -13.42 -9.13 -8.54
C VAL A 57 -12.09 -9.79 -8.95
N ARG A 58 -11.88 -11.06 -8.60
CA ARG A 58 -10.68 -11.81 -8.99
C ARG A 58 -10.60 -12.01 -10.50
N GLU A 59 -11.72 -12.34 -11.14
CA GLU A 59 -11.77 -12.51 -12.60
C GLU A 59 -11.47 -11.20 -13.32
N ARG A 60 -12.08 -10.09 -12.91
CA ARG A 60 -11.76 -8.76 -13.46
C ARG A 60 -10.29 -8.38 -13.25
N TRP A 61 -9.74 -8.67 -12.07
CA TRP A 61 -8.34 -8.42 -11.77
C TRP A 61 -7.40 -9.26 -12.65
N GLN A 62 -7.72 -10.54 -12.84
CA GLN A 62 -6.94 -11.43 -13.69
C GLN A 62 -6.98 -11.02 -15.16
N ASP A 63 -8.14 -10.61 -15.68
CA ASP A 63 -8.27 -10.07 -17.05
C ASP A 63 -7.41 -8.81 -17.23
N PHE A 64 -7.47 -7.88 -16.27
CA PHE A 64 -6.60 -6.70 -16.26
C PHE A 64 -5.12 -7.07 -16.27
N GLU A 65 -4.67 -7.96 -15.38
CA GLU A 65 -3.27 -8.41 -15.34
C GLU A 65 -2.83 -9.09 -16.64
N GLN A 66 -3.69 -9.92 -17.24
CA GLN A 66 -3.40 -10.61 -18.50
C GLN A 66 -3.22 -9.62 -19.66
N LYS A 67 -4.15 -8.67 -19.83
CA LYS A 67 -4.05 -7.62 -20.86
C LYS A 67 -2.80 -6.77 -20.64
N THR A 68 -2.53 -6.40 -19.39
CA THR A 68 -1.40 -5.56 -19.02
C THR A 68 -0.05 -6.24 -19.27
N ARG A 69 0.06 -7.56 -19.03
CA ARG A 69 1.22 -8.39 -19.39
C ARG A 69 1.38 -8.60 -20.90
N ALA A 70 0.26 -8.65 -21.63
CA ALA A 70 0.25 -8.73 -23.09
C ALA A 70 0.52 -7.37 -23.78
N ALA A 71 0.90 -6.33 -23.00
CA ALA A 71 1.08 -4.96 -23.47
C ALA A 71 -0.16 -4.39 -24.19
N GLN A 72 -1.34 -4.87 -23.84
CA GLN A 72 -2.61 -4.34 -24.34
C GLN A 72 -3.10 -3.24 -23.41
N PRO A 73 -3.71 -2.16 -23.95
CA PRO A 73 -4.39 -1.17 -23.13
C PRO A 73 -5.45 -1.83 -22.24
N ALA A 74 -5.32 -1.62 -20.93
CA ALA A 74 -6.21 -2.17 -19.92
C ALA A 74 -6.58 -1.09 -18.89
N GLU A 75 -7.83 -1.13 -18.44
CA GLU A 75 -8.35 -0.31 -17.35
C GLU A 75 -9.18 -1.20 -16.44
N ILE A 76 -9.06 -0.98 -15.13
CA ILE A 76 -9.93 -1.60 -14.13
C ILE A 76 -10.40 -0.57 -13.13
N GLU A 77 -11.71 -0.60 -12.84
CA GLU A 77 -12.33 0.19 -11.79
C GLU A 77 -12.66 -0.70 -10.57
N LEU A 78 -12.20 -0.29 -9.40
CA LEU A 78 -12.37 -1.00 -8.14
C LEU A 78 -13.05 -0.10 -7.12
N THR A 79 -14.20 -0.55 -6.61
CA THR A 79 -14.86 0.07 -5.44
C THR A 79 -14.11 -0.28 -4.14
N ALA A 80 -14.44 0.41 -3.05
CA ALA A 80 -13.94 0.03 -1.72
C ALA A 80 -14.32 -1.44 -1.38
N ASN A 81 -15.53 -1.86 -1.75
CA ASN A 81 -15.99 -3.24 -1.54
C ASN A 81 -15.19 -4.26 -2.36
N ASP A 82 -14.84 -3.93 -3.61
CA ASP A 82 -14.01 -4.79 -4.44
C ASP A 82 -12.62 -4.99 -3.82
N ILE A 83 -12.00 -3.91 -3.36
CA ILE A 83 -10.68 -3.95 -2.71
C ILE A 83 -10.76 -4.73 -1.39
N ASN A 84 -11.80 -4.50 -0.58
CA ASN A 84 -11.99 -5.23 0.67
C ASN A 84 -12.34 -6.70 0.44
N ALA A 85 -13.01 -7.05 -0.66
CA ALA A 85 -13.23 -8.45 -1.05
C ALA A 85 -11.91 -9.13 -1.39
N LEU A 86 -11.02 -8.46 -2.13
CA LEU A 86 -9.66 -8.96 -2.40
C LEU A 86 -8.83 -9.12 -1.12
N ILE A 87 -8.95 -8.19 -0.17
CA ILE A 87 -8.29 -8.28 1.15
C ILE A 87 -8.84 -9.47 1.95
N ALA A 88 -10.16 -9.61 2.03
CA ALA A 88 -10.82 -10.70 2.75
C ALA A 88 -10.45 -12.07 2.18
N ALA A 89 -10.22 -12.15 0.87
CA ALA A 89 -9.81 -13.37 0.18
C ALA A 89 -8.31 -13.71 0.34
N ASN A 90 -7.51 -12.84 0.94
CA ASN A 90 -6.09 -13.04 1.18
C ASN A 90 -5.83 -13.38 2.65
N ARG A 91 -5.40 -14.61 2.94
CA ARG A 91 -5.13 -15.10 4.30
C ARG A 91 -4.17 -14.23 5.11
N HIS A 92 -3.28 -13.50 4.46
CA HIS A 92 -2.27 -12.66 5.12
C HIS A 92 -2.76 -11.23 5.37
N ALA A 93 -3.84 -10.80 4.73
CA ALA A 93 -4.38 -9.44 4.83
C ALA A 93 -5.77 -9.39 5.48
N ARG A 94 -6.52 -10.49 5.42
CA ARG A 94 -7.84 -10.62 6.03
C ARG A 94 -7.79 -10.25 7.52
N GLY A 95 -8.67 -9.34 7.93
CA GLY A 95 -8.77 -8.86 9.31
C GLY A 95 -7.63 -7.93 9.76
N LYS A 96 -6.70 -7.59 8.86
CA LYS A 96 -5.51 -6.77 9.15
C LYS A 96 -5.48 -5.47 8.37
N ALA A 97 -6.31 -5.33 7.34
CA ALA A 97 -6.43 -4.14 6.54
C ALA A 97 -7.88 -3.91 6.13
N PHE A 98 -8.23 -2.64 5.94
CA PHE A 98 -9.52 -2.19 5.45
C PHE A 98 -9.33 -0.93 4.61
N VAL A 99 -10.11 -0.81 3.54
CA VAL A 99 -10.08 0.31 2.61
C VAL A 99 -11.42 1.01 2.59
N SER A 100 -11.40 2.34 2.64
CA SER A 100 -12.55 3.20 2.38
C SER A 100 -12.19 4.22 1.31
N ILE A 101 -13.20 4.62 0.53
CA ILE A 101 -13.05 5.62 -0.52
C ILE A 101 -14.19 6.62 -0.35
N GLU A 102 -13.85 7.89 -0.17
CA GLU A 102 -14.77 8.99 -0.02
C GLU A 102 -14.46 10.04 -1.09
N GLY A 103 -15.25 10.10 -2.16
CA GLY A 103 -14.99 10.99 -3.29
C GLY A 103 -13.66 10.65 -3.98
N ASP A 104 -12.69 11.56 -3.85
CA ASP A 104 -11.32 11.49 -4.38
C ASP A 104 -10.27 11.09 -3.31
N LYS A 105 -10.73 10.75 -2.11
CA LYS A 105 -9.91 10.39 -0.96
C LYS A 105 -9.93 8.88 -0.73
N LEU A 106 -8.75 8.27 -0.78
CA LEU A 106 -8.53 6.88 -0.40
C LEU A 106 -8.00 6.83 1.03
N ARG A 107 -8.61 5.99 1.88
CA ARG A 107 -8.11 5.70 3.23
C ARG A 107 -7.90 4.22 3.43
N VAL A 108 -6.74 3.84 3.92
CA VAL A 108 -6.33 2.47 4.23
C VAL A 108 -5.99 2.39 5.71
N GLN A 109 -6.76 1.60 6.45
CA GLN A 109 -6.50 1.29 7.85
C GLN A 109 -5.90 -0.10 7.95
N ALA A 110 -4.85 -0.27 8.74
CA ALA A 110 -4.20 -1.55 8.94
C ALA A 110 -3.70 -1.72 10.37
N SER A 111 -3.78 -2.95 10.87
CA SER A 111 -3.17 -3.39 12.12
C SER A 111 -2.58 -4.78 11.90
N VAL A 112 -1.25 -4.88 12.00
CA VAL A 112 -0.52 -6.12 11.71
C VAL A 112 0.37 -6.49 12.89
N PRO A 113 0.26 -7.70 13.45
CA PRO A 113 1.15 -8.13 14.52
C PRO A 113 2.61 -8.17 14.03
N LEU A 114 3.51 -7.46 14.72
CA LEU A 114 4.95 -7.48 14.37
C LEU A 114 5.58 -8.86 14.57
N GLY A 115 4.97 -9.70 15.42
CA GLY A 115 5.41 -11.08 15.65
C GLY A 115 5.41 -11.92 14.37
N GLU A 116 4.51 -11.64 13.43
CA GLU A 116 4.44 -12.35 12.15
C GLU A 116 5.55 -11.97 11.17
N ILE A 117 6.24 -10.85 11.41
CA ILE A 117 7.13 -10.25 10.42
C ILE A 117 8.56 -10.01 10.97
N LEU A 118 8.74 -9.73 12.27
CA LEU A 118 10.04 -9.45 12.95
C LEU A 118 10.36 -10.47 14.05
N SER A 119 9.51 -11.48 14.25
CA SER A 119 9.60 -12.37 15.42
C SER A 119 9.62 -11.61 16.75
N ARG A 120 9.01 -10.41 16.80
CA ARG A 120 8.84 -9.59 18.01
C ARG A 120 7.38 -9.66 18.46
N PRO A 121 7.01 -10.65 19.30
CA PRO A 121 5.65 -10.79 19.78
C PRO A 121 5.24 -9.61 20.66
N GLY A 122 3.93 -9.38 20.80
CA GLY A 122 3.37 -8.38 21.72
C GLY A 122 3.35 -6.93 21.21
N TYR A 123 3.68 -6.69 19.93
CA TYR A 123 3.58 -5.39 19.29
C TYR A 123 2.87 -5.48 17.95
N TYR A 124 2.23 -4.39 17.56
CA TYR A 124 1.49 -4.22 16.30
C TYR A 124 2.05 -3.05 15.52
N PHE A 125 2.06 -3.20 14.19
CA PHE A 125 2.15 -2.09 13.25
C PHE A 125 0.74 -1.58 12.99
N ASN A 126 0.45 -0.34 13.41
CA ASN A 126 -0.82 0.34 13.19
C ASN A 126 -0.63 1.48 12.19
N GLY A 127 -1.36 1.42 11.08
CA GLY A 127 -1.31 2.43 10.03
C GLY A 127 -2.70 2.89 9.65
N ASP A 128 -2.88 4.21 9.57
CA ASP A 128 -4.02 4.90 8.98
C ASP A 128 -3.47 5.83 7.90
N VAL A 129 -3.53 5.35 6.66
CA VAL A 129 -2.98 6.02 5.49
C VAL A 129 -4.13 6.69 4.75
N THR A 130 -3.99 7.98 4.48
CA THR A 130 -4.91 8.74 3.66
C THR A 130 -4.17 9.33 2.48
N ALA A 131 -4.75 9.24 1.28
CA ALA A 131 -4.25 9.86 0.06
C ALA A 131 -5.39 10.58 -0.68
N GLU A 132 -5.14 11.79 -1.14
CA GLU A 132 -6.09 12.62 -1.92
C GLU A 132 -5.62 12.75 -3.37
N PHE A 133 -6.52 12.45 -4.32
CA PHE A 133 -6.20 12.41 -5.74
C PHE A 133 -6.96 13.49 -6.52
N LYS A 134 -6.26 14.56 -6.92
CA LYS A 134 -6.89 15.65 -7.69
C LYS A 134 -7.03 15.39 -9.19
N SER A 135 -6.26 14.43 -9.69
CA SER A 135 -6.15 14.08 -11.10
C SER A 135 -5.55 12.69 -11.22
N PRO A 136 -5.63 12.04 -12.39
CA PRO A 136 -4.83 10.85 -12.67
C PRO A 136 -3.36 11.11 -12.34
N GLU A 137 -2.77 10.22 -11.55
CA GLU A 137 -1.39 10.32 -11.07
C GLU A 137 -0.54 9.21 -11.71
N SER A 138 0.56 9.63 -12.32
CA SER A 138 1.52 8.68 -12.87
C SER A 138 2.28 7.98 -11.74
N LEU A 139 2.29 6.65 -11.78
CA LEU A 139 3.13 5.85 -10.89
C LEU A 139 4.62 5.93 -11.26
N GLU A 140 4.97 6.67 -12.33
CA GLU A 140 6.36 6.94 -12.70
C GLU A 140 7.08 7.81 -11.67
N ASN A 141 6.37 8.79 -11.12
CA ASN A 141 6.90 9.71 -10.11
C ASN A 141 5.80 10.10 -9.10
N PRO A 142 5.45 9.19 -8.16
CA PRO A 142 4.32 9.41 -7.27
C PRO A 142 4.58 10.58 -6.30
N GLN A 143 3.57 11.42 -6.14
CA GLN A 143 3.57 12.63 -5.33
C GLN A 143 3.16 12.29 -3.89
N LEU A 144 4.16 11.91 -3.09
CA LEU A 144 3.94 11.49 -1.69
C LEU A 144 3.46 12.61 -0.76
N ASN A 145 3.58 13.89 -1.16
CA ASN A 145 3.14 15.02 -0.34
C ASN A 145 1.62 15.04 -0.08
N ARG A 146 0.83 14.26 -0.82
CA ARG A 146 -0.62 14.10 -0.60
C ARG A 146 -0.96 12.92 0.29
N VAL A 147 0.05 12.20 0.78
CA VAL A 147 -0.12 11.04 1.64
C VAL A 147 0.09 11.45 3.10
N VAL A 148 -0.87 11.11 3.93
CA VAL A 148 -0.83 11.30 5.39
C VAL A 148 -0.88 9.93 6.04
N VAL A 149 -0.02 9.68 7.03
CA VAL A 149 0.01 8.45 7.81
C VAL A 149 -0.11 8.78 9.27
N ASN A 150 -1.13 8.25 9.94
CA ASN A 150 -1.44 8.50 11.34
C ASN A 150 -1.49 10.01 11.67
N GLY A 151 -2.03 10.82 10.76
CA GLY A 151 -2.11 12.28 10.90
C GLY A 151 -0.84 13.05 10.50
N GLU A 152 0.25 12.36 10.18
CA GLU A 152 1.52 12.98 9.80
C GLU A 152 1.76 12.90 8.30
N GLN A 153 2.16 14.02 7.70
CA GLN A 153 2.47 14.06 6.27
C GLN A 153 3.70 13.20 5.96
N VAL A 154 3.62 12.40 4.90
CA VAL A 154 4.75 11.61 4.42
C VAL A 154 5.86 12.56 3.94
N PRO A 155 7.13 12.33 4.33
CA PRO A 155 8.25 13.12 3.85
C PRO A 155 8.32 13.10 2.32
N SER A 156 8.39 14.28 1.71
CA SER A 156 8.47 14.42 0.24
C SER A 156 9.72 13.76 -0.35
N ASP A 157 10.78 13.58 0.44
CA ASP A 157 12.01 12.92 0.05
C ASP A 157 12.03 11.41 0.35
N LEU A 158 10.93 10.81 0.84
CA LEU A 158 10.89 9.39 1.25
C LEU A 158 11.40 8.46 0.14
N LEU A 159 11.00 8.67 -1.12
CA LEU A 159 11.46 7.84 -2.25
C LEU A 159 12.97 7.95 -2.50
N ASN A 160 13.61 9.05 -2.06
CA ASN A 160 15.05 9.25 -2.18
C ASN A 160 15.84 8.62 -1.02
N TRP A 161 15.17 8.16 0.03
CA TRP A 161 15.84 7.53 1.16
C TRP A 161 16.51 6.23 0.69
N LYS A 162 17.76 6.02 1.12
CA LYS A 162 18.56 4.87 0.73
C LYS A 162 18.42 3.71 1.70
N TYR A 163 17.96 2.58 1.19
CA TYR A 163 17.98 1.29 1.86
C TYR A 163 18.96 0.37 1.11
N ARG A 164 20.01 -0.08 1.81
CA ARG A 164 21.20 -0.69 1.16
C ARG A 164 21.78 0.25 0.10
N SER A 165 22.08 -0.25 -1.09
CA SER A 165 22.57 0.52 -2.24
C SER A 165 21.47 1.14 -3.10
N ARG A 166 20.18 0.93 -2.75
CA ARG A 166 19.03 1.34 -3.58
C ARG A 166 18.20 2.42 -2.89
N ARG A 167 17.50 3.22 -3.68
CA ARG A 167 16.49 4.18 -3.20
C ARG A 167 15.18 3.43 -2.96
N LEU A 168 14.35 3.89 -2.02
CA LEU A 168 13.01 3.32 -1.83
C LEU A 168 12.17 3.42 -3.10
N GLY A 169 12.33 4.49 -3.88
CA GLY A 169 11.70 4.65 -5.19
C GLY A 169 12.08 3.55 -6.20
N ASP A 170 13.25 2.94 -6.10
CA ASP A 170 13.66 1.87 -7.03
C ASP A 170 12.84 0.59 -6.80
N TYR A 171 12.47 0.29 -5.55
CA TYR A 171 11.59 -0.83 -5.22
C TYR A 171 10.16 -0.59 -5.70
N VAL A 172 9.68 0.64 -5.60
CA VAL A 172 8.37 1.05 -6.15
C VAL A 172 8.37 0.90 -7.68
N ALA A 173 9.45 1.32 -8.34
CA ALA A 173 9.61 1.18 -9.78
C ALA A 173 9.64 -0.30 -10.22
N ASP A 174 10.35 -1.19 -9.49
CA ASP A 174 10.37 -2.63 -9.79
C ASP A 174 8.96 -3.22 -9.74
N TYR A 175 8.20 -2.98 -8.67
CA TYR A 175 6.84 -3.48 -8.52
C TYR A 175 5.90 -2.97 -9.61
N ARG A 176 5.98 -1.66 -9.90
CA ARG A 176 5.21 -1.03 -10.98
C ARG A 176 5.52 -1.67 -12.33
N ASN A 177 6.79 -1.97 -12.61
CA ASN A 177 7.22 -2.60 -13.85
C ASN A 177 6.76 -4.06 -13.95
N GLU A 178 6.73 -4.79 -12.84
CA GLU A 178 6.20 -6.17 -12.78
C GLU A 178 4.70 -6.23 -13.14
N HIS A 179 3.92 -5.26 -12.67
CA HIS A 179 2.47 -5.20 -12.90
C HIS A 179 2.06 -4.32 -14.09
N ASN A 180 3.01 -3.69 -14.77
CA ASN A 180 2.85 -2.79 -15.92
C ASN A 180 1.69 -1.77 -15.78
N VAL A 181 1.45 -1.28 -14.55
CA VAL A 181 0.47 -0.23 -14.25
C VAL A 181 1.13 1.15 -14.42
N GLY A 182 0.51 2.01 -15.22
CA GLY A 182 1.03 3.35 -15.53
C GLY A 182 0.43 4.45 -14.65
N THR A 183 -0.87 4.37 -14.37
CA THR A 183 -1.61 5.48 -13.75
C THR A 183 -2.59 4.97 -12.72
N ILE A 184 -2.71 5.71 -11.62
CA ILE A 184 -3.75 5.56 -10.61
C ILE A 184 -4.60 6.82 -10.54
N GLU A 185 -5.90 6.67 -10.44
CA GLU A 185 -6.86 7.74 -10.21
C GLU A 185 -7.83 7.29 -9.12
N VAL A 186 -8.27 8.22 -8.27
CA VAL A 186 -9.42 7.99 -7.39
C VAL A 186 -10.48 9.00 -7.77
N ARG A 187 -11.61 8.50 -8.24
CA ARG A 187 -12.72 9.32 -8.72
C ARG A 187 -14.04 8.59 -8.46
N ASP A 188 -15.07 9.35 -8.08
CA ASP A 188 -16.43 8.84 -7.89
C ASP A 188 -16.51 7.63 -6.94
N GLY A 189 -15.68 7.60 -5.88
CA GLY A 189 -15.66 6.50 -4.91
C GLY A 189 -14.99 5.22 -5.41
N LYS A 190 -14.25 5.28 -6.52
CA LYS A 190 -13.54 4.15 -7.13
C LYS A 190 -12.06 4.45 -7.31
N VAL A 191 -11.24 3.42 -7.20
CA VAL A 191 -9.86 3.41 -7.69
C VAL A 191 -9.89 2.95 -9.14
N ILE A 192 -9.29 3.74 -10.03
CA ILE A 192 -9.14 3.41 -11.45
C ILE A 192 -7.66 3.20 -11.72
N LEU A 193 -7.31 2.01 -12.21
CA LEU A 193 -5.95 1.67 -12.61
C LEU A 193 -5.89 1.52 -14.12
N ARG A 194 -4.85 2.09 -14.73
CA ARG A 194 -4.60 1.99 -16.17
C ARG A 194 -3.22 1.38 -16.42
N SER A 195 -3.15 0.48 -17.39
CA SER A 195 -1.88 -0.06 -17.89
C SER A 195 -1.00 1.08 -18.41
N ARG A 196 0.32 0.89 -18.40
CA ARG A 196 1.23 1.77 -19.14
C ARG A 196 1.05 1.50 -20.63
N THR A 197 0.25 2.31 -21.32
CA THR A 197 0.27 2.39 -22.77
C THR A 197 1.46 3.23 -23.20
N GLU A 198 2.24 2.75 -24.18
CA GLU A 198 3.28 3.55 -24.87
C GLU A 198 2.71 4.86 -25.44
#